data_AF-A0A9E5WQP7-F1
#
_entry.id   AF-A0A9E5WQP7-F1
#
_cell.length_a   1.000
_cell.length_b   1.000
_cell.length_c   1.000
_cell.angle_alpha   90.00
_cell.angle_beta   90.00
_cell.angle_gamma   90.00
#
_symmetry.space_group_name_H-M   'P 1'
#
loop_
_entity.id
_entity.type
_entity.pdbx_description
1 polymer ?
#
loop_
_entity_poly.entity_id
_entity_poly.type
_entity_poly.pdbx_seq_one_letter_code
_entity_poly.pdbx_strand_id
1 'polypeptide(L)'
;FLRLWCNMLDGMVALESGKASLRGEVLNEVPDRFSDVIIFVGVAHSGLCHPLGGYWAAIFALIVAYVGVLAQALGVGRDFSGLMSKPWRMVALAVGAWITLGLLWSRGGPIRFAGLTVLDWTHAVIVLGCVQTIVVRLAHTLRALQEQEPSDPRTQLPGGEE
;
A
#
# COMPACT_ATOMS: atom_id res chain seq x y z
N PHE A 1 -12.21 -7.87 -6.04
CA PHE A 1 -11.75 -7.70 -7.44
C PHE A 1 -12.54 -6.66 -8.21
N LEU A 2 -13.88 -6.73 -8.29
CA LEU A 2 -14.70 -5.78 -9.07
C LEU A 2 -14.35 -4.30 -8.81
N ARG A 3 -14.19 -3.90 -7.54
CA ARG A 3 -13.77 -2.53 -7.18
C ARG A 3 -12.43 -2.12 -7.82
N LEU A 4 -11.43 -3.00 -7.82
CA LEU A 4 -10.11 -2.68 -8.39
C LEU A 4 -10.20 -2.47 -9.90
N TRP A 5 -11.02 -3.30 -10.57
CA TRP A 5 -11.31 -3.18 -12.00
C TRP A 5 -12.08 -1.90 -12.32
N CYS A 6 -13.15 -1.58 -11.59
CA CYS A 6 -13.89 -0.33 -11.77
C CYS A 6 -12.98 0.89 -11.58
N ASN A 7 -12.09 0.85 -10.59
CA ASN A 7 -11.17 1.94 -10.28
C ASN A 7 -10.09 2.11 -11.36
N MET A 8 -9.57 1.01 -11.93
CA MET A 8 -8.67 1.07 -13.10
C MET A 8 -9.38 1.55 -14.37
N LEU A 9 -10.58 1.03 -14.66
CA LEU A 9 -11.35 1.40 -15.85
C LEU A 9 -11.76 2.86 -15.81
N ASP A 10 -12.20 3.38 -14.66
CA ASP A 10 -12.52 4.80 -14.48
C ASP A 10 -11.31 5.70 -14.73
N GLY A 11 -10.13 5.29 -14.23
CA GLY A 11 -8.87 5.99 -14.49
C GLY A 11 -8.47 5.99 -15.98
N MET A 12 -8.60 4.85 -16.67
CA MET A 12 -8.29 4.74 -18.10
C MET A 12 -9.27 5.56 -18.95
N VAL A 13 -10.57 5.51 -18.65
CA VAL A 13 -11.59 6.29 -19.35
C VAL A 13 -11.39 7.79 -19.12
N ALA A 14 -10.99 8.22 -17.94
CA ALA A 14 -10.70 9.63 -17.65
C ALA A 14 -9.49 10.15 -18.45
N LEU A 15 -8.44 9.34 -18.59
CA LEU A 15 -7.27 9.64 -19.44
C LEU A 15 -7.66 9.74 -20.91
N GLU A 16 -8.37 8.74 -21.43
CA GLU A 16 -8.75 8.67 -22.85
C GLU A 16 -9.81 9.73 -23.24
N SER A 17 -10.63 10.16 -22.29
CA SER A 17 -11.61 11.24 -22.49
C SER A 17 -11.02 12.65 -22.37
N GLY A 18 -9.72 12.79 -22.06
CA GLY A 18 -9.10 14.10 -21.77
C GLY A 18 -9.67 14.80 -20.53
N LYS A 19 -10.36 14.06 -19.65
CA LYS A 19 -11.02 14.56 -18.43
C LYS A 19 -10.22 14.26 -17.16
N ALA A 20 -9.00 13.74 -17.30
CA ALA A 20 -8.07 13.58 -16.20
C ALA A 20 -7.88 14.94 -15.50
N SER A 21 -8.25 15.02 -14.23
CA SER A 21 -8.18 16.25 -13.44
C SER A 21 -7.64 15.94 -12.05
N LEU A 22 -6.89 16.90 -11.49
CA LEU A 22 -6.39 16.80 -10.11
C LEU A 22 -7.52 16.57 -9.09
N ARG A 23 -8.70 17.16 -9.35
CA ARG A 23 -9.91 16.95 -8.54
C ARG A 23 -10.39 15.49 -8.62
N GLY A 24 -10.42 14.92 -9.83
CA GLY A 24 -10.81 13.52 -10.04
C GLY A 24 -9.85 12.52 -9.38
N GLU A 25 -8.55 12.81 -9.41
CA GLU A 25 -7.55 11.98 -8.75
C GLU A 25 -7.77 11.90 -7.23
N VAL A 26 -8.02 13.04 -6.58
CA VAL A 26 -8.34 13.09 -5.14
C VAL A 26 -9.64 12.35 -4.83
N LEU A 27 -10.68 12.55 -5.63
CA LEU A 27 -11.97 11.89 -5.45
C LEU A 27 -11.91 10.38 -5.65
N ASN A 28 -10.97 9.87 -6.45
CA ASN A 28 -10.74 8.45 -6.60
C ASN A 28 -9.86 7.89 -5.46
N GLU A 29 -8.84 8.64 -5.04
CA GLU A 29 -7.87 8.18 -4.05
C GLU A 29 -8.45 8.09 -2.63
N VAL A 30 -9.24 9.06 -2.18
CA VAL A 30 -9.74 9.08 -0.80
C VAL A 30 -10.68 7.93 -0.46
N PRO A 31 -11.78 7.67 -1.21
CA PRO A 31 -12.68 6.55 -0.95
C PRO A 31 -11.96 5.20 -1.05
N ASP A 32 -10.94 5.14 -1.90
CA ASP A 32 -10.10 3.97 -2.07
C ASP A 32 -9.27 3.68 -0.80
N ARG A 33 -8.75 4.70 -0.12
CA ARG A 33 -8.10 4.51 1.20
C ARG A 33 -9.07 4.02 2.26
N PHE A 34 -10.26 4.62 2.35
CA PHE A 34 -11.28 4.17 3.30
C PHE A 34 -11.65 2.72 3.06
N SER A 35 -11.87 2.34 1.80
CA SER A 35 -12.29 0.99 1.49
C SER A 35 -11.17 -0.04 1.67
N ASP A 36 -9.89 0.32 1.50
CA ASP A 36 -8.76 -0.54 1.90
C ASP A 36 -8.77 -0.82 3.42
N VAL A 37 -8.98 0.22 4.23
CA VAL A 37 -9.06 0.08 5.70
C VAL A 37 -10.25 -0.77 6.12
N ILE A 38 -11.43 -0.50 5.57
CA ILE A 38 -12.67 -1.24 5.88
C ILE A 38 -12.50 -2.72 5.59
N ILE A 39 -11.82 -3.10 4.49
CA ILE A 39 -11.57 -4.50 4.16
C ILE A 39 -10.73 -5.18 5.25
N PHE A 40 -9.60 -4.58 5.65
CA PHE A 40 -8.73 -5.18 6.66
C PHE A 40 -9.34 -5.19 8.06
N VAL A 41 -10.05 -4.12 8.44
CA VAL A 41 -10.79 -4.05 9.70
C VAL A 41 -11.94 -5.06 9.73
N GLY A 42 -12.65 -5.24 8.61
CA GLY A 42 -13.71 -6.26 8.49
C GLY A 42 -13.16 -7.67 8.67
N VAL A 43 -12.00 -7.97 8.07
CA VAL A 43 -11.31 -9.25 8.28
C VAL A 43 -10.85 -9.41 9.73
N ALA A 44 -10.34 -8.36 10.38
CA ALA A 44 -9.95 -8.38 11.79
C ALA A 44 -11.12 -8.74 12.73
N HIS A 45 -12.34 -8.33 12.40
CA HIS A 45 -13.56 -8.62 13.19
C HIS A 45 -14.30 -9.89 12.74
N SER A 46 -13.78 -10.63 11.76
CA SER A 46 -14.43 -11.85 11.27
C SER A 46 -14.40 -13.02 12.27
N GLY A 47 -13.56 -12.93 13.31
CA GLY A 47 -13.32 -14.05 14.24
C GLY A 47 -12.44 -15.17 13.65
N LEU A 48 -11.94 -15.01 12.42
CA LEU A 48 -11.14 -16.02 11.71
C LEU A 48 -9.62 -15.80 11.83
N CYS A 49 -9.19 -14.71 12.49
CA CYS A 49 -7.80 -14.35 12.70
C CYS A 49 -7.66 -13.48 13.96
N HIS A 50 -6.42 -13.26 14.40
CA HIS A 50 -6.11 -12.34 15.48
C HIS A 50 -6.33 -10.89 15.01
N PRO A 51 -7.16 -10.08 15.71
CA PRO A 51 -7.54 -8.74 15.24
C PRO A 51 -6.33 -7.83 14.97
N LEU A 52 -5.28 -7.91 15.80
CA LEU A 52 -4.06 -7.12 15.61
C LEU A 52 -3.43 -7.30 14.23
N GLY A 53 -3.47 -8.50 13.64
CA GLY A 53 -2.89 -8.74 12.31
C GLY A 53 -3.58 -7.92 11.23
N GLY A 54 -4.92 -7.87 11.26
CA GLY A 54 -5.71 -7.06 10.33
C GLY A 54 -5.49 -5.56 10.53
N TYR A 55 -5.41 -5.08 11.78
CA TYR A 55 -5.11 -3.67 12.05
C TYR A 55 -3.72 -3.26 11.56
N TRP A 56 -2.69 -4.07 11.82
CA TRP A 56 -1.35 -3.80 11.31
C TRP A 56 -1.32 -3.78 9.79
N ALA A 57 -1.99 -4.72 9.13
CA ALA A 57 -2.09 -4.73 7.68
C ALA A 57 -2.77 -3.45 7.13
N ALA A 58 -3.83 -2.96 7.80
CA ALA A 58 -4.49 -1.70 7.43
C ALA A 58 -3.56 -0.48 7.59
N ILE A 59 -2.85 -0.38 8.73
CA ILE A 59 -1.93 0.73 9.03
C ILE A 59 -0.81 0.76 7.99
N PHE A 60 -0.14 -0.37 7.76
CA PHE A 60 0.95 -0.45 6.80
C PHE A 60 0.48 -0.20 5.34
N ALA A 61 -0.74 -0.63 4.99
CA ALA A 61 -1.34 -0.31 3.70
C ALA A 61 -1.53 1.22 3.51
N LEU A 62 -1.94 1.93 4.56
CA LEU A 62 -2.04 3.40 4.54
C LEU A 62 -0.66 4.06 4.47
N ILE A 63 0.34 3.56 5.20
CA ILE A 63 1.71 4.12 5.15
C ILE A 63 2.31 3.96 3.75
N VAL A 64 2.15 2.80 3.10
CA VAL A 64 2.58 2.59 1.69
C VAL A 64 1.95 3.61 0.75
N ALA A 65 0.64 3.90 0.95
CA ALA A 65 -0.07 4.91 0.17
C ALA A 65 0.47 6.31 0.44
N TYR A 66 0.65 6.65 1.71
CA TYR A 66 1.18 7.94 2.14
C TYR A 66 2.57 8.23 1.57
N VAL A 67 3.50 7.26 1.61
CA VAL A 67 4.83 7.41 1.00
C VAL A 67 4.71 7.71 -0.51
N GLY A 68 3.76 7.08 -1.20
CA GLY A 68 3.51 7.34 -2.62
C GLY A 68 2.94 8.73 -2.90
N VAL A 69 2.08 9.26 -2.03
CA VAL A 69 1.57 10.64 -2.11
C VAL A 69 2.66 11.65 -1.76
N LEU A 70 3.48 11.36 -0.74
CA LEU A 70 4.60 12.20 -0.33
C LEU A 70 5.63 12.36 -1.45
N ALA A 71 6.02 11.26 -2.12
CA ALA A 71 6.94 11.31 -3.26
C ALA A 71 6.39 12.19 -4.40
N GLN A 72 5.09 12.09 -4.69
CA GLN A 72 4.42 12.95 -5.68
C GLN A 72 4.41 14.42 -5.26
N ALA A 73 4.11 14.71 -3.99
CA ALA A 73 4.12 16.07 -3.45
C ALA A 73 5.50 16.72 -3.48
N LEU A 74 6.56 15.91 -3.37
CA LEU A 74 7.96 16.34 -3.47
C LEU A 74 8.47 16.44 -4.92
N GLY A 75 7.63 16.19 -5.93
CA GLY A 75 8.01 16.33 -7.34
C GLY A 75 8.83 15.17 -7.91
N VAL A 76 9.01 14.08 -7.17
CA VAL A 76 9.70 12.85 -7.64
C VAL A 76 8.80 12.05 -8.60
N GLY A 77 7.49 12.28 -8.56
CA GLY A 77 6.52 11.56 -9.37
C GLY A 77 6.07 10.25 -8.72
N ARG A 78 5.37 9.42 -9.51
CA ARG A 78 4.66 8.25 -8.99
C ARG A 78 5.50 6.98 -9.09
N ASP A 79 5.99 6.49 -7.95
CA ASP A 79 6.73 5.23 -7.88
C ASP A 79 5.78 4.03 -7.64
N PHE A 80 5.83 3.06 -8.55
CA PHE A 80 5.07 1.81 -8.48
C PHE A 80 5.89 0.62 -7.94
N SER A 81 7.15 0.85 -7.53
CA SER A 81 8.05 -0.16 -6.98
C SER A 81 7.57 -0.75 -5.65
N GLY A 82 8.07 -1.96 -5.36
CA GLY A 82 7.80 -2.73 -4.14
C GLY A 82 6.98 -4.00 -4.38
N LEU A 83 7.20 -5.01 -3.53
CA LEU A 83 6.56 -6.32 -3.64
C LEU A 83 5.06 -6.27 -3.35
N MET A 84 4.65 -5.39 -2.45
CA MET A 84 3.28 -5.30 -1.94
C MET A 84 2.61 -4.01 -2.39
N SER A 85 2.61 -3.80 -3.71
CA SER A 85 1.75 -2.78 -4.32
C SER A 85 0.27 -3.10 -4.06
N LYS A 86 -0.60 -2.11 -4.20
CA LYS A 86 -2.02 -2.22 -3.83
C LYS A 86 -2.73 -3.45 -4.46
N PRO A 87 -2.55 -3.79 -5.76
CA PRO A 87 -3.15 -4.99 -6.34
C PRO A 87 -2.65 -6.27 -5.67
N TRP A 88 -1.35 -6.41 -5.46
CA TRP A 88 -0.75 -7.60 -4.85
C TRP A 88 -1.23 -7.81 -3.41
N ARG A 89 -1.41 -6.73 -2.65
CA ARG A 89 -1.99 -6.79 -1.31
C ARG A 89 -3.41 -7.35 -1.31
N MET A 90 -4.25 -6.91 -2.24
CA MET A 90 -5.63 -7.40 -2.37
C MET A 90 -5.68 -8.84 -2.86
N VAL A 91 -4.77 -9.23 -3.75
CA VAL A 91 -4.62 -10.64 -4.19
C VAL A 91 -4.22 -11.53 -3.03
N ALA A 92 -3.20 -11.14 -2.25
CA ALA A 92 -2.73 -11.92 -1.10
C ALA A 92 -3.87 -12.14 -0.08
N LEU A 93 -4.61 -11.08 0.25
CA LEU A 93 -5.76 -11.19 1.15
C LEU A 93 -6.85 -12.09 0.60
N ALA A 94 -7.19 -11.95 -0.69
CA ALA A 94 -8.20 -12.79 -1.33
C ALA A 94 -7.80 -14.27 -1.33
N VAL A 95 -6.54 -14.58 -1.66
CA VAL A 95 -6.02 -15.96 -1.62
C VAL A 95 -6.11 -16.52 -0.20
N GLY A 96 -5.66 -15.77 0.81
CA GLY A 96 -5.78 -16.19 2.22
C GLY A 96 -7.22 -16.44 2.66
N ALA A 97 -8.15 -15.58 2.24
CA ALA A 97 -9.58 -15.73 2.53
C ALA A 97 -10.18 -16.97 1.85
N TRP A 98 -9.88 -17.22 0.58
CA TRP A 98 -10.36 -18.41 -0.15
C TRP A 98 -9.83 -19.70 0.44
N ILE A 99 -8.54 -19.75 0.81
CA ILE A 99 -7.96 -20.91 1.48
C ILE A 99 -8.67 -21.13 2.83
N THR A 100 -8.87 -20.07 3.62
CA THR A 100 -9.57 -20.16 4.90
C THR A 100 -11.00 -20.69 4.73
N LEU A 101 -11.73 -20.23 3.72
CA LEU A 101 -13.07 -20.71 3.41
C LEU A 101 -13.07 -22.20 3.00
N GLY A 102 -12.14 -22.62 2.15
CA GLY A 102 -12.01 -24.02 1.73
C GLY A 102 -11.68 -24.96 2.90
N LEU A 103 -10.86 -24.49 3.86
CA LEU A 103 -10.53 -25.23 5.06
C LEU A 103 -11.73 -25.36 6.01
N LEU A 104 -12.52 -24.29 6.18
CA LEU A 104 -13.74 -24.31 6.98
C LEU A 104 -14.75 -25.31 6.42
N TRP A 105 -14.96 -25.32 5.09
CA TRP A 105 -15.86 -26.27 4.44
C TRP A 105 -15.38 -27.73 4.60
N SER A 106 -14.09 -27.98 4.38
CA SER A 106 -13.56 -29.34 4.33
C SER A 106 -13.41 -30.00 5.70
N ARG A 107 -13.15 -29.23 6.76
CA ARG A 107 -12.74 -29.77 8.08
C ARG A 107 -13.54 -29.25 9.27
N GLY A 108 -14.54 -28.39 9.05
CA GLY A 108 -15.45 -27.92 10.11
C GLY A 108 -14.81 -26.96 11.12
N GLY A 109 -13.60 -26.44 10.88
CA GLY A 109 -12.94 -25.51 11.79
C GLY A 109 -11.65 -24.87 11.23
N PRO A 110 -11.19 -23.75 11.81
CA PRO A 110 -9.98 -23.07 11.38
C PRO A 110 -8.73 -23.90 11.72
N ILE A 111 -7.92 -24.21 10.71
CA ILE A 111 -6.61 -24.86 10.93
C ILE A 111 -5.67 -23.82 11.53
N ARG A 112 -5.10 -24.15 12.69
CA ARG A 112 -4.05 -23.36 13.34
C ARG A 112 -2.72 -24.04 13.09
N PHE A 113 -1.82 -23.37 12.39
CA PHE A 113 -0.43 -23.79 12.24
C PHE A 113 0.44 -22.91 13.14
N ALA A 114 1.16 -23.53 14.08
CA ALA A 114 1.92 -22.83 15.13
C ALA A 114 1.06 -21.85 15.97
N GLY A 115 -0.24 -22.14 16.15
CA GLY A 115 -1.18 -21.28 16.88
C GLY A 115 -1.81 -20.16 16.05
N LEU A 116 -1.37 -19.96 14.80
CA LEU A 116 -1.85 -18.92 13.88
C LEU A 116 -2.74 -19.50 12.78
N THR A 117 -3.78 -18.78 12.39
CA THR A 117 -4.63 -19.17 11.25
C THR A 117 -3.97 -18.84 9.92
N VAL A 118 -4.51 -19.36 8.82
CA VAL A 118 -4.05 -19.00 7.46
C VAL A 118 -4.17 -17.48 7.22
N LEU A 119 -5.23 -16.85 7.74
CA LEU A 119 -5.39 -15.40 7.65
C LEU A 119 -4.32 -14.66 8.46
N ASP A 120 -3.94 -15.14 9.64
CA ASP A 120 -2.85 -14.53 10.41
C ASP A 120 -1.52 -14.54 9.62
N TRP A 121 -1.20 -15.67 9.01
CA TRP A 121 -0.04 -15.78 8.12
C TRP A 121 -0.16 -14.87 6.90
N THR A 122 -1.36 -14.73 6.34
CA THR A 122 -1.62 -13.82 5.23
C THR A 122 -1.37 -12.37 5.62
N HIS A 123 -1.85 -11.93 6.80
CA HIS A 123 -1.58 -10.60 7.33
C HIS A 123 -0.09 -10.37 7.59
N ALA A 124 0.62 -11.37 8.14
CA ALA A 124 2.06 -11.28 8.37
C ALA A 124 2.83 -11.07 7.05
N VAL A 125 2.50 -11.83 5.99
CA VAL A 125 3.09 -11.65 4.66
C VAL A 125 2.78 -10.27 4.09
N ILE A 126 1.53 -9.80 4.24
CA ILE A 126 1.13 -8.45 3.79
C ILE A 126 1.94 -7.38 4.51
N VAL A 127 2.05 -7.45 5.84
CA VAL A 127 2.81 -6.48 6.64
C VAL A 127 4.28 -6.47 6.24
N LEU A 128 4.91 -7.65 6.13
CA LEU A 128 6.32 -7.76 5.71
C LEU A 128 6.54 -7.17 4.31
N GLY A 129 5.66 -7.48 3.37
CA GLY A 129 5.71 -6.91 2.03
C GLY A 129 5.49 -5.39 2.01
N CYS A 130 4.60 -4.87 2.86
CA CYS A 130 4.39 -3.44 3.00
C CYS A 130 5.63 -2.73 3.58
N VAL A 131 6.26 -3.30 4.63
CA VAL A 131 7.51 -2.78 5.19
C VAL A 131 8.59 -2.70 4.10
N GLN A 132 8.79 -3.79 3.36
CA GLN A 132 9.73 -3.81 2.23
C GLN A 132 9.41 -2.72 1.19
N THR A 133 8.13 -2.55 0.87
CA THR A 133 7.67 -1.54 -0.11
C THR A 133 7.92 -0.11 0.36
N ILE A 134 7.68 0.17 1.64
CA ILE A 134 7.96 1.48 2.27
C ILE A 134 9.45 1.78 2.16
N VAL A 135 10.31 0.83 2.54
CA VAL A 135 11.77 1.01 2.49
C VAL A 135 12.25 1.29 1.08
N VAL A 136 11.80 0.51 0.08
CA VAL A 136 12.20 0.70 -1.32
C VAL A 136 11.77 2.07 -1.84
N ARG A 137 10.49 2.44 -1.65
CA ARG A 137 9.97 3.72 -2.14
C ARG A 137 10.63 4.91 -1.46
N LEU A 138 10.87 4.82 -0.15
CA LEU A 138 11.57 5.86 0.58
C LEU A 138 13.01 6.02 0.07
N ALA A 139 13.73 4.92 -0.12
CA ALA A 139 15.09 4.95 -0.66
C ALA A 139 15.13 5.57 -2.08
N HIS A 140 14.18 5.21 -2.95
CA HIS A 140 14.07 5.81 -4.28
C HIS A 140 13.75 7.30 -4.21
N THR A 141 12.83 7.70 -3.35
CA THR A 141 12.44 9.10 -3.16
C THR A 141 13.62 9.93 -2.68
N LEU A 142 14.37 9.44 -1.69
CA LEU A 142 15.54 10.14 -1.16
C LEU A 142 16.65 10.27 -2.21
N ARG A 143 16.93 9.22 -2.99
CA ARG A 143 17.92 9.28 -4.09
C ARG A 143 17.53 10.28 -5.16
N ALA A 144 16.26 10.27 -5.57
CA ALA A 144 15.75 11.20 -6.57
C ALA A 144 15.85 12.66 -6.09
N LEU A 145 15.62 12.92 -4.80
CA LEU A 145 15.79 14.25 -4.22
C LEU A 145 17.26 14.68 -4.18
N GLN A 146 18.18 13.77 -3.85
CA GLN A 146 19.62 14.06 -3.89
C GLN A 146 20.11 14.44 -5.30
N GLU A 147 19.56 13.80 -6.34
CA GLU A 147 19.87 14.14 -7.73
C GLU A 147 19.27 15.48 -8.16
N GLN A 148 18.16 15.90 -7.54
CA GLN A 148 17.50 17.19 -7.80
C GLN A 148 18.14 18.34 -7.03
N GLU A 149 18.82 18.07 -5.92
CA GLU A 149 19.52 19.05 -5.10
C GLU A 149 20.81 19.46 -5.85
N PRO A 150 20.83 20.61 -6.57
CA PRO A 150 22.06 21.07 -7.20
C PRO A 150 22.99 21.43 -6.05
N SER A 151 24.25 20.96 -6.08
CA SER A 151 25.32 21.31 -5.15
C SER A 151 25.11 22.69 -4.54
N ASP A 152 24.68 22.74 -3.28
CA ASP A 152 24.30 23.96 -2.58
C ASP A 152 25.43 24.99 -2.63
N PRO A 153 25.26 26.16 -3.27
CA PRO A 153 26.29 27.22 -3.31
C PRO A 153 26.70 27.70 -1.90
N ARG A 154 25.92 27.41 -0.85
CA ARG A 154 26.22 27.81 0.53
C ARG A 154 27.34 27.00 1.19
N THR A 155 27.84 25.92 0.58
CA THR A 155 29.08 25.26 1.02
C THR A 155 30.35 25.93 0.46
N GLN A 156 30.23 26.93 -0.42
CA GLN A 156 31.33 27.81 -0.81
C GLN A 156 31.27 29.11 0.00
N LEU A 157 31.55 29.04 1.30
CA LEU A 157 31.95 30.25 2.02
C LEU A 157 33.37 30.61 1.54
N PRO A 158 33.61 31.82 0.99
CA PRO A 158 34.96 32.29 0.72
C PRO A 158 35.74 32.28 2.02
N GLY A 159 37.01 31.88 1.95
CA GLY A 159 37.93 31.93 3.08
C GLY A 159 37.81 33.28 3.79
N GLY A 160 37.65 33.22 5.10
CA GLY A 160 37.88 34.38 5.96
C GLY A 160 39.35 34.75 5.88
N GLU A 161 39.68 35.62 4.93
CA GLU A 161 40.73 36.62 5.13
C GLU A 161 40.11 37.71 6.00
N GLU A 162 40.46 37.74 7.29
CA GLU A 162 40.82 38.95 8.06
C GLU A 162 41.72 38.54 9.24
#